data_AF-K1SRH5-F1
#
_entry.id   AF-K1SRH5-F1
#
_cell.length_a   1.000
_cell.length_b   1.000
_cell.length_c   1.000
_cell.angle_alpha   90.00
_cell.angle_beta   90.00
_cell.angle_gamma   90.00
#
_symmetry.space_group_name_H-M   'P 1'
#
loop_
_entity.id
_entity.type
_entity.pdbx_description
1 polymer ?
#
loop_
_entity_poly.entity_id
_entity_poly.type
_entity_poly.pdbx_seq_one_letter_code
_entity_poly.pdbx_strand_id
1 'polypeptide(L)' 'LKRDHTLVITLEDGVLDGGFGEKIARYYGPSDMKVLNYGVKKEFIDRYDVEEQLKKNRLTVPQIVEDICRIW' A
#
# COMPACT_ATOMS: atom_id res chain seq x y z
N LEU A 1 -10.14 8.14 13.61
CA LEU A 1 -8.90 8.17 12.80
C LEU A 1 -8.49 9.60 12.44
N LYS A 2 -9.28 10.34 11.64
CA LYS A 2 -8.92 11.69 11.14
C LYS A 2 -8.44 12.73 12.19
N ARG A 3 -8.91 12.65 13.44
CA ARG A 3 -8.52 13.58 14.51
C ARG A 3 -7.11 13.34 15.04
N ASP A 4 -6.74 12.06 15.17
CA ASP A 4 -5.57 11.65 15.97
C ASP A 4 -4.50 10.95 15.11
N HIS A 5 -4.72 10.83 13.81
CA HIS A 5 -3.83 10.15 12.86
C HIS A 5 -3.60 11.00 11.63
N THR A 6 -2.39 10.97 11.10
CA THR A 6 -1.97 11.72 9.90
C THR A 6 -1.67 10.83 8.70
N LEU A 7 -1.59 9.51 8.92
CA LEU A 7 -1.29 8.49 7.92
C LEU A 7 -2.19 7.27 8.14
N VAL A 8 -2.75 6.76 7.05
CA VAL A 8 -3.37 5.43 6.98
C VAL A 8 -2.60 4.60 5.97
N ILE A 9 -2.41 3.32 6.29
CA ILE A 9 -1.77 2.35 5.40
C ILE A 9 -2.78 1.25 5.10
N THR A 10 -2.85 0.82 3.85
CA THR A 10 -3.60 -0.36 3.44
C THR A 10 -2.63 -1.46 2.99
N LEU A 11 -2.91 -2.70 3.41
CA LEU A 11 -2.21 -3.90 2.98
C LEU A 11 -3.25 -4.84 2.38
N GLU A 12 -3.05 -5.22 1.12
CA GLU A 12 -3.94 -6.15 0.44
C GLU A 12 -3.15 -7.23 -0.30
N ASP A 13 -3.63 -8.48 -0.19
CA ASP A 13 -3.20 -9.59 -1.06
C ASP A 13 -4.01 -9.53 -2.36
N GLY A 14 -3.82 -8.43 -3.08
CA GLY A 14 -4.64 -8.04 -4.21
C GLY A 14 -3.98 -6.98 -5.05
N VAL A 15 -4.51 -6.80 -6.26
CA VAL A 15 -3.98 -5.82 -7.21
C VAL A 15 -4.29 -4.40 -6.74
N LEU A 16 -3.28 -3.53 -6.76
CA LEU A 16 -3.42 -2.12 -6.39
C LEU A 16 -4.42 -1.38 -7.28
N ASP A 17 -4.33 -1.57 -8.60
CA ASP A 17 -5.18 -0.91 -9.59
C ASP A 17 -6.65 -1.35 -9.43
N GLY A 18 -7.50 -0.45 -8.94
CA GLY A 18 -8.90 -0.73 -8.60
C GLY A 18 -9.11 -1.48 -7.27
N GLY A 19 -8.05 -1.65 -6.49
CA GLY A 19 -8.00 -2.44 -5.26
C GLY A 19 -8.77 -1.84 -4.07
N PHE A 20 -8.60 -2.47 -2.91
CA PHE A 20 -9.10 -1.97 -1.64
C PHE A 20 -8.44 -0.64 -1.28
N GLY A 21 -7.12 -0.52 -1.48
CA GLY A 21 -6.38 0.68 -1.13
C GLY A 21 -6.91 1.95 -1.82
N GLU A 22 -7.28 1.85 -3.10
CA GLU A 22 -7.85 2.98 -3.84
C GLU A 22 -9.21 3.43 -3.29
N LYS A 23 -10.04 2.50 -2.81
CA LYS A 23 -11.33 2.85 -2.19
C LYS A 23 -11.11 3.64 -0.90
N ILE A 24 -10.10 3.27 -0.12
CA ILE A 24 -9.70 3.98 1.10
C ILE A 24 -9.10 5.35 0.76
N ALA A 25 -8.20 5.43 -0.22
CA ALA A 25 -7.65 6.69 -0.71
C ALA A 25 -8.76 7.64 -1.19
N ARG A 26 -9.75 7.12 -1.94
CA ARG A 26 -10.93 7.89 -2.37
C ARG A 26 -11.75 8.44 -1.20
N TYR A 27 -11.95 7.64 -0.15
CA TYR A 27 -12.67 8.08 1.05
C TYR A 27 -11.93 9.22 1.78
N TYR A 28 -10.59 9.20 1.79
CA TYR A 28 -9.76 10.21 2.44
C TYR A 28 -9.37 11.38 1.54
N GLY A 29 -9.59 11.30 0.22
CA GLY A 29 -9.28 12.34 -0.76
C GLY A 29 -9.70 13.79 -0.40
N PRO A 30 -10.86 14.05 0.22
CA PRO A 30 -11.25 15.40 0.63
C PRO A 30 -10.67 15.82 2.00
N SER A 31 -9.63 15.16 2.51
CA SER A 31 -8.99 15.47 3.80
C SER A 31 -7.47 15.45 3.69
N ASP A 32 -6.79 16.01 4.69
CA ASP A 32 -5.32 16.03 4.76
C ASP A 32 -4.68 14.70 5.18
N MET A 33 -5.50 13.64 5.32
CA MET A 33 -5.01 12.30 5.65
C MET A 33 -4.14 11.76 4.51
N LYS A 34 -2.87 11.47 4.78
CA LYS A 34 -2.01 10.75 3.85
C LYS A 34 -2.43 9.28 3.81
N VAL A 35 -2.39 8.67 2.62
CA VAL A 35 -2.71 7.26 2.44
C VAL A 35 -1.60 6.59 1.63
N LEU A 36 -1.02 5.53 2.18
CA LEU A 36 -0.13 4.62 1.45
C LEU A 36 -0.85 3.31 1.19
N ASN A 37 -0.83 2.85 -0.06
CA ASN A 37 -1.48 1.62 -0.46
C ASN A 37 -0.44 0.60 -0.88
N TYR A 38 -0.53 -0.59 -0.31
CA TYR A 38 0.37 -1.71 -0.59
C TYR A 38 -0.43 -2.92 -1.05
N GLY A 39 -0.09 -3.39 -2.23
CA GLY A 39 -0.64 -4.59 -2.86
C GLY A 39 0.26 -4.99 -4.01
N VAL A 40 -0.16 -5.98 -4.78
CA VAL A 40 0.60 -6.43 -5.95
C VAL A 40 0.29 -5.55 -7.16
N LYS A 41 1.27 -5.38 -8.05
CA LYS A 41 1.04 -4.77 -9.36
C LYS A 41 0.13 -5.65 -10.21
N LYS A 42 -0.60 -5.02 -11.12
CA LYS A 42 -1.46 -5.72 -12.09
C LYS A 42 -0.63 -6.41 -13.17
N GLU A 43 -0.16 -7.61 -12.87
CA GLU A 43 0.69 -8.37 -13.78
C GLU A 43 0.24 -9.84 -13.82
N PHE A 44 0.34 -10.46 -14.99
CA PHE A 44 0.11 -11.90 -15.15
C PHE A 44 1.42 -12.63 -14.93
N ILE A 45 1.62 -13.09 -13.70
CA ILE A 45 2.79 -13.84 -13.27
C ILE A 45 2.45 -15.33 -13.20
N ASP A 46 3.18 -16.14 -13.96
CA ASP A 46 3.17 -17.59 -13.86
C ASP A 46 4.42 -18.04 -13.12
N ARG A 47 4.31 -19.11 -12.30
CA ARG A 47 5.38 -19.70 -11.48
C ARG A 47 6.33 -18.66 -10.87
N TYR A 48 5.90 -18.04 -9.78
CA TYR A 48 6.68 -17.00 -9.09
C TYR A 48 7.19 -17.46 -7.72
N ASP A 49 8.29 -16.86 -7.30
CA ASP A 49 8.76 -16.90 -5.92
C ASP A 49 8.04 -15.80 -5.11
N VAL A 50 7.39 -16.20 -4.01
CA VAL A 50 6.58 -15.29 -3.18
C VAL A 50 7.44 -14.20 -2.54
N GLU A 51 8.62 -14.53 -2.04
CA GLU A 51 9.52 -13.58 -1.38
C GLU A 51 10.02 -12.54 -2.37
N GLU A 52 10.37 -12.97 -3.60
CA GLU A 52 10.70 -12.04 -4.66
C GLU A 52 9.53 -11.13 -5.02
N GLN A 53 8.31 -11.66 -5.09
CA GLN A 53 7.12 -10.85 -5.41
C GLN A 53 6.81 -9.84 -4.31
N LEU A 54 6.88 -10.24 -3.04
CA LEU A 54 6.69 -9.32 -1.92
C LEU A 54 7.73 -8.20 -1.98
N LYS A 55 9.00 -8.55 -2.20
CA LYS A 55 10.08 -7.56 -2.30
C LYS A 55 9.93 -6.62 -3.50
N LYS A 56 9.56 -7.15 -4.68
CA LYS A 56 9.31 -6.37 -5.91
C LYS A 56 8.17 -5.37 -5.74
N ASN A 57 7.14 -5.76 -4.99
CA ASN A 57 5.96 -4.93 -4.72
C ASN A 57 6.08 -4.08 -3.44
N ARG A 58 7.26 -4.02 -2.82
CA ARG A 58 7.51 -3.31 -1.55
C ARG A 58 6.60 -3.74 -0.40
N LEU A 59 6.20 -5.01 -0.37
CA LEU A 59 5.32 -5.61 0.63
C LEU A 59 6.08 -6.23 1.82
N THR A 60 7.39 -6.01 1.93
CA THR A 60 8.15 -6.47 3.09
C THR A 60 8.11 -5.44 4.22
N VAL A 61 8.14 -5.92 5.47
CA VAL A 61 8.13 -5.03 6.66
C VAL A 61 9.22 -3.95 6.58
N PRO A 62 10.49 -4.25 6.24
CA PRO A 62 11.52 -3.21 6.15
C PRO A 62 11.22 -2.13 5.10
N GLN A 63 10.67 -2.51 3.93
CA GLN A 63 10.34 -1.56 2.87
C GLN A 63 9.16 -0.66 3.27
N ILE A 64 8.14 -1.23 3.90
CA ILE A 64 6.98 -0.46 4.39
C ILE A 64 7.43 0.53 5.46
N VAL A 65 8.26 0.11 6.42
CA VAL A 65 8.79 1.00 7.45
C VAL A 65 9.66 2.11 6.84
N GLU A 66 10.52 1.76 5.88
CA GLU A 66 11.32 2.75 5.14
C GLU A 66 10.43 3.80 4.45
N ASP A 67 9.37 3.37 3.77
CA ASP A 67 8.44 4.27 3.07
C ASP A 67 7.71 5.19 4.04
N ILE A 68 7.28 4.68 5.20
CA ILE A 68 6.67 5.49 6.27
C ILE A 68 7.65 6.56 6.77
N CYS A 69 8.90 6.18 7.02
CA CYS A 69 9.92 7.09 7.52
C CYS A 69 10.30 8.19 6.52
N ARG A 70 10.10 7.98 5.21
CA ARG A 70 10.42 8.94 4.14
C ARG A 70 9.32 9.98 3.88
N ILE A 71 8.15 9.85 4.50
CA ILE A 71 7.04 10.82 4.33
C ILE A 71 7.35 12.19 4.95
N TRP A 72 8.33 12.24 5.85
CA TRP A 72 8.76 13.41 6.63
C TRP A 72 10.27 13.57 6.54
#